data_AF-E9HU48-F1
#
_entry.id   AF-E9HU48-F1
#
_cell.length_a   1.000
_cell.length_b   1.000
_cell.length_c   1.000
_cell.angle_alpha   90.00
_cell.angle_beta   90.00
_cell.angle_gamma   90.00
#
_symmetry.space_group_name_H-M   'P 1'
#
loop_
_entity.id
_entity.type
_entity.pdbx_description
1 polymer ?
#
loop_
_entity_poly.entity_id
_entity_poly.type
_entity_poly.pdbx_seq_one_letter_code
_entity_poly.pdbx_strand_id
1 'polypeptide(L)'
;MCYDNSIVSNVIYEVNAVITQNNVTDNTEVEKMHNYALLLIVELMQVIQKEWEAKNSVYAKFESSKGSMRNYFDLVSKGAAKTKIFSSTMANTLSDVAFSAFEEEMVAKTYRKISNERWIHEARIMHKHMDLYLIDLLEANQIDQVLDYIDDPKTFYTCVLRRLIALKVPNVANDVSNEGEWTRFKRQVKDAVKKAALATLDGTNKEFAQTFVDKLRDKFSDGLLQSDALSSAFSIDCSGEYEKCDNEDKKKFQEDCEKELNEAIENVNSLNDHEGFAKELSPEYVQSTNSHLDNGAESRVIDTHDQRDTDWQLSAHRRARHLKMA
;
A
#
# COMPACT_ATOMS: atom_id res chain seq x y z
N MET A 1 -10.34 -14.26 6.19
CA MET A 1 -11.15 -13.66 5.12
C MET A 1 -12.14 -14.74 4.68
N CYS A 2 -13.45 -14.51 4.79
CA CYS A 2 -14.42 -15.39 4.12
C CYS A 2 -14.62 -14.79 2.74
N TYR A 3 -14.26 -15.54 1.70
CA TYR A 3 -14.56 -15.16 0.33
C TYR A 3 -16.07 -15.05 0.17
N ASP A 4 -16.54 -13.93 -0.37
CA ASP A 4 -17.94 -13.82 -0.75
C ASP A 4 -18.13 -14.51 -2.10
N ASN A 5 -19.14 -15.39 -2.17
CA ASN A 5 -19.52 -16.08 -3.41
C ASN A 5 -19.96 -15.09 -4.50
N SER A 6 -20.22 -13.83 -4.14
CA SER A 6 -20.48 -12.73 -5.06
C SER A 6 -19.35 -12.52 -6.06
N ILE A 7 -18.08 -12.70 -5.69
CA ILE A 7 -16.93 -12.49 -6.60
C ILE A 7 -16.99 -13.47 -7.78
N VAL A 8 -17.19 -14.76 -7.48
CA VAL A 8 -17.29 -15.80 -8.52
C VAL A 8 -18.56 -15.60 -9.36
N SER A 9 -19.67 -15.21 -8.71
CA SER A 9 -20.94 -14.98 -9.38
C SER A 9 -20.89 -13.77 -10.33
N ASN A 10 -20.21 -12.69 -9.95
CA ASN A 10 -20.04 -11.49 -10.77
C ASN A 10 -19.19 -11.79 -12.00
N VAL A 11 -18.08 -12.51 -11.86
CA VAL A 11 -17.25 -12.86 -13.03
C VAL A 11 -18.00 -13.80 -13.98
N ILE A 12 -18.78 -14.75 -13.47
CA ILE A 12 -19.64 -15.59 -14.33
C ILE A 12 -20.67 -14.73 -15.07
N TYR A 13 -21.27 -13.75 -14.40
CA TYR A 13 -22.25 -12.85 -14.98
C TYR A 13 -21.63 -11.97 -16.08
N GLU A 14 -20.45 -11.43 -15.84
CA GLU A 14 -19.70 -10.59 -16.79
C GLU A 14 -19.28 -11.39 -18.04
N VAL A 15 -18.69 -12.57 -17.85
CA VAL A 15 -18.32 -13.45 -18.98
C VAL A 15 -19.55 -13.80 -19.83
N ASN A 16 -20.69 -14.08 -19.20
CA ASN A 16 -21.95 -14.32 -19.91
C ASN A 16 -22.46 -13.08 -20.65
N ALA A 17 -22.29 -11.88 -20.08
CA ALA A 17 -22.64 -10.63 -20.74
C ALA A 17 -21.80 -10.43 -22.00
N VAL A 18 -20.49 -10.71 -21.95
CA VAL A 18 -19.57 -10.62 -23.11
C VAL A 18 -19.90 -11.63 -24.19
N ILE A 19 -20.19 -12.88 -23.81
CA ILE A 19 -20.62 -13.94 -24.73
C ILE A 19 -21.88 -13.50 -25.48
N THR A 20 -22.86 -12.98 -24.75
CA THR A 20 -24.14 -12.50 -25.29
C THR A 20 -23.94 -11.31 -26.21
N GLN A 21 -23.13 -10.33 -25.78
CA GLN A 21 -22.87 -9.10 -26.52
C GLN A 21 -22.13 -9.35 -27.85
N ASN A 22 -21.22 -10.33 -27.87
CA ASN A 22 -20.45 -10.70 -29.06
C ASN A 22 -21.15 -11.78 -29.92
N ASN A 23 -22.37 -12.20 -29.57
CA ASN A 23 -23.11 -13.27 -30.24
C ASN A 23 -22.28 -14.55 -30.41
N VAL A 24 -21.46 -14.90 -29.41
CA VAL A 24 -20.68 -16.14 -29.43
C VAL A 24 -21.65 -17.30 -29.24
N THR A 25 -21.88 -18.04 -30.31
CA THR A 25 -22.88 -19.13 -30.36
C THR A 25 -22.24 -20.52 -30.40
N ASP A 26 -20.92 -20.59 -30.58
CA ASP A 26 -20.17 -21.84 -30.45
C ASP A 26 -19.98 -22.17 -28.97
N ASN A 27 -20.66 -23.23 -28.52
CA ASN A 27 -20.56 -23.74 -27.16
C ASN A 27 -19.12 -24.08 -26.75
N THR A 28 -18.28 -24.49 -27.70
CA THR A 28 -16.88 -24.82 -27.43
C THR A 28 -16.08 -23.56 -27.05
N GLU A 29 -16.39 -22.44 -27.69
CA GLU A 29 -15.72 -21.17 -27.43
C GLU A 29 -16.24 -20.52 -26.14
N VAL A 30 -17.54 -20.62 -25.88
CA VAL A 30 -18.16 -20.26 -24.61
C VAL A 30 -17.52 -21.02 -23.45
N GLU A 31 -17.34 -22.34 -23.58
CA GLU A 31 -16.70 -23.17 -22.57
C GLU A 31 -15.24 -22.75 -22.33
N LYS A 32 -14.47 -22.42 -23.38
CA LYS A 32 -13.11 -21.89 -23.24
C LYS A 32 -13.08 -20.55 -22.51
N MET A 33 -14.00 -19.64 -22.81
CA MET A 33 -14.08 -18.32 -22.15
C MET A 33 -14.37 -18.48 -20.65
N HIS A 34 -15.32 -19.34 -20.27
CA HIS A 34 -15.59 -19.63 -18.86
C HIS A 34 -14.41 -20.33 -18.16
N ASN A 35 -13.77 -21.29 -18.82
CA ASN A 35 -12.60 -21.97 -18.25
C ASN A 35 -11.41 -21.02 -18.05
N TYR A 36 -11.18 -20.10 -19.00
CA TYR A 36 -10.17 -19.06 -18.87
C TYR A 36 -10.46 -18.13 -17.69
N ALA A 37 -11.72 -17.66 -17.56
CA ALA A 37 -12.13 -16.82 -16.44
C ALA A 37 -11.96 -17.54 -15.09
N LEU A 38 -12.33 -18.82 -15.00
CA LEU A 38 -12.15 -19.62 -13.79
C LEU A 38 -10.66 -19.72 -13.40
N LEU A 39 -9.78 -20.01 -14.37
CA LEU A 39 -8.33 -20.09 -14.14
C LEU A 39 -7.79 -18.76 -13.61
N LEU A 40 -8.20 -17.64 -14.23
CA LEU A 40 -7.77 -16.31 -13.82
C LEU A 40 -8.23 -15.96 -12.38
N ILE A 41 -9.49 -16.30 -12.02
CA ILE A 41 -9.99 -16.11 -10.65
C ILE A 41 -9.14 -16.91 -9.66
N VAL A 42 -8.86 -18.18 -9.97
CA VAL A 42 -8.08 -19.04 -9.09
C VAL A 42 -6.67 -18.48 -8.90
N GLU A 43 -6.01 -18.06 -9.98
CA GLU A 43 -4.67 -17.44 -9.92
C GLU A 43 -4.69 -16.17 -9.06
N LEU A 44 -5.65 -15.27 -9.27
CA LEU A 44 -5.79 -14.04 -8.48
C LEU A 44 -6.06 -14.34 -7.01
N MET A 45 -6.95 -15.29 -6.71
CA MET A 45 -7.26 -15.68 -5.33
C MET A 45 -6.04 -16.28 -4.62
N GLN A 46 -5.24 -17.08 -5.32
CA GLN A 46 -3.99 -17.62 -4.76
C GLN A 46 -2.97 -16.52 -4.47
N VAL A 47 -2.85 -15.51 -5.33
CA VAL A 47 -1.99 -14.35 -5.09
C VAL A 47 -2.46 -13.59 -3.85
N ILE A 48 -3.75 -13.27 -3.76
CA ILE A 48 -4.33 -12.57 -2.61
C ILE A 48 -4.13 -13.37 -1.33
N GLN A 49 -4.37 -14.68 -1.36
CA GLN A 49 -4.16 -15.55 -0.19
C GLN A 49 -2.70 -15.52 0.26
N LYS A 50 -1.76 -15.65 -0.68
CA LYS A 50 -0.32 -15.65 -0.37
C LYS A 50 0.13 -14.32 0.23
N GLU A 51 -0.34 -13.19 -0.31
CA GLU A 51 -0.07 -11.86 0.23
C GLU A 51 -0.68 -11.70 1.63
N TRP A 52 -1.90 -12.17 1.83
CA TRP A 52 -2.55 -12.14 3.13
C TRP A 52 -1.79 -12.99 4.16
N GLU A 53 -1.39 -14.21 3.82
CA GLU A 53 -0.62 -15.11 4.69
C GLU A 53 0.75 -14.53 5.04
N ALA A 54 1.42 -13.89 4.08
CA ALA A 54 2.69 -13.22 4.30
C ALA A 54 2.58 -12.06 5.31
N LYS A 55 1.44 -11.38 5.38
CA LYS A 55 1.20 -10.28 6.33
C LYS A 55 0.56 -10.73 7.65
N ASN A 56 -0.27 -11.77 7.64
CA ASN A 56 -1.17 -12.09 8.75
C ASN A 56 -0.92 -13.43 9.44
N SER A 57 -0.17 -14.35 8.83
CA SER A 57 0.09 -15.65 9.46
C SER A 57 0.86 -15.50 10.76
N VAL A 58 0.62 -16.41 11.71
CA VAL A 58 1.35 -16.45 12.99
C VAL A 58 2.85 -16.59 12.74
N TYR A 59 3.23 -17.41 11.76
CA TYR A 59 4.62 -17.59 11.37
C TYR A 59 5.26 -16.27 10.88
N ALA A 60 4.59 -15.55 9.97
CA ALA A 60 5.10 -14.28 9.47
C ALA A 60 5.26 -13.24 10.59
N LYS A 61 4.26 -13.13 11.48
CA LYS A 61 4.32 -12.24 12.65
C LYS A 61 5.43 -12.61 13.63
N PHE A 62 5.70 -13.91 13.80
CA PHE A 62 6.79 -14.37 14.67
C PHE A 62 8.16 -14.08 14.06
N GLU A 63 8.33 -14.34 12.76
CA GLU A 63 9.61 -14.12 12.10
C GLU A 63 9.92 -12.62 11.98
N SER A 64 8.92 -11.76 11.75
CA SER A 64 9.11 -10.30 11.74
C SER A 64 9.45 -9.73 13.12
N SER A 65 8.87 -10.27 14.20
CA SER A 65 9.11 -9.78 15.57
C SER A 65 10.34 -10.39 16.25
N LYS A 66 11.04 -11.32 15.60
CA LYS A 66 12.17 -12.08 16.17
C LYS A 66 13.31 -11.21 16.68
N GLY A 67 13.63 -10.13 15.97
CA GLY A 67 14.65 -9.15 16.40
C GLY A 67 14.24 -8.46 17.70
N SER A 68 13.02 -7.92 17.73
CA SER A 68 12.41 -7.24 18.86
C SER A 68 12.30 -8.15 20.10
N MET A 69 11.90 -9.41 19.92
CA MET A 69 11.86 -10.42 20.99
C MET A 69 13.25 -10.74 21.56
N ARG A 70 14.29 -10.85 20.71
CA ARG A 70 15.67 -11.06 21.17
C ARG A 70 16.20 -9.86 21.95
N ASN A 71 15.94 -8.64 21.48
CA ASN A 71 16.33 -7.42 22.18
C ASN A 71 15.68 -7.34 23.58
N TYR A 72 14.38 -7.64 23.66
CA TYR A 72 13.67 -7.72 24.94
C TYR A 72 14.33 -8.75 25.89
N PHE A 73 14.61 -9.96 25.42
CA PHE A 73 15.27 -11.00 26.21
C PHE A 73 16.66 -10.56 26.71
N ASP A 74 17.44 -9.92 25.84
CA ASP A 74 18.76 -9.39 26.19
C ASP A 74 18.69 -8.30 27.26
N LEU A 75 17.70 -7.41 27.19
CA LEU A 75 17.51 -6.37 28.21
C LEU A 75 17.11 -6.98 29.55
N VAL A 76 16.18 -7.94 29.56
CA VAL A 76 15.75 -8.65 30.77
C VAL A 76 16.89 -9.44 31.40
N SER A 77 17.64 -10.20 30.61
CA SER A 77 18.76 -11.02 31.10
C SER A 77 19.91 -10.20 31.69
N LYS A 78 20.11 -8.97 31.21
CA LYS A 78 21.07 -8.01 31.75
C LYS A 78 20.55 -7.23 32.96
N GLY A 79 19.31 -7.48 33.39
CA GLY A 79 18.69 -6.78 34.52
C GLY A 79 18.43 -5.31 34.25
N ALA A 80 18.08 -4.94 33.00
CA ALA A 80 17.73 -3.57 32.66
C ALA A 80 16.52 -3.07 33.48
N ALA A 81 16.52 -1.76 33.77
CA ALA A 81 15.40 -1.10 34.42
C ALA A 81 14.11 -1.23 33.58
N LYS A 82 12.95 -1.25 34.25
CA LYS A 82 11.66 -1.50 33.58
C LYS A 82 11.28 -0.39 32.60
N THR A 83 11.58 0.87 32.92
CA THR A 83 11.42 1.99 31.98
C THR A 83 12.25 1.80 30.72
N LYS A 84 13.49 1.33 30.85
CA LYS A 84 14.35 1.07 29.69
C LYS A 84 13.82 -0.08 28.82
N ILE A 85 13.33 -1.15 29.46
CA ILE A 85 12.68 -2.25 28.72
C ILE A 85 11.45 -1.73 27.97
N PHE A 86 10.62 -0.91 28.63
CA PHE A 86 9.44 -0.30 28.04
C PHE A 86 9.78 0.61 26.86
N SER A 87 10.64 1.63 27.06
CA SER A 87 10.99 2.61 26.02
C SER A 87 11.65 1.94 24.81
N SER A 88 12.55 0.98 25.03
CA SER A 88 13.15 0.22 23.93
C SER A 88 12.14 -0.69 23.22
N THR A 89 11.16 -1.27 23.91
CA THR A 89 10.10 -2.08 23.27
C THR A 89 9.19 -1.22 22.39
N MET A 90 8.81 -0.03 22.88
CA MET A 90 8.03 0.94 22.10
C MET A 90 8.82 1.48 20.91
N ALA A 91 10.12 1.74 21.09
CA ALA A 91 11.04 2.15 20.02
C ALA A 91 11.14 1.09 18.91
N ASN A 92 11.36 -0.19 19.27
CA ASN A 92 11.39 -1.27 18.28
C ASN A 92 10.06 -1.38 17.54
N THR A 93 8.93 -1.32 18.27
CA THR A 93 7.60 -1.37 17.67
C THR A 93 7.42 -0.24 16.67
N LEU A 94 7.80 0.99 17.02
CA LEU A 94 7.75 2.13 16.11
C LEU A 94 8.61 1.91 14.87
N SER A 95 9.86 1.47 15.02
CA SER A 95 10.75 1.20 13.88
C SER A 95 10.19 0.12 12.96
N ASP A 96 9.57 -0.92 13.51
CA ASP A 96 9.01 -2.04 12.75
C ASP A 96 7.80 -1.62 11.89
N VAL A 97 7.02 -0.62 12.33
CA VAL A 97 5.78 -0.22 11.63
C VAL A 97 5.83 1.15 10.93
N ALA A 98 6.81 2.01 11.25
CA ALA A 98 6.83 3.40 10.78
C ALA A 98 6.89 3.53 9.25
N PHE A 99 7.69 2.69 8.60
CA PHE A 99 7.84 2.77 7.14
C PHE A 99 6.58 2.30 6.42
N SER A 100 5.98 1.17 6.82
CA SER A 100 4.73 0.69 6.23
C SER A 100 3.55 1.64 6.50
N ALA A 101 3.50 2.27 7.67
CA ALA A 101 2.52 3.32 7.95
C ALA A 101 2.66 4.53 7.02
N PHE A 102 3.90 4.89 6.67
CA PHE A 102 4.16 5.94 5.70
C PHE A 102 3.79 5.51 4.28
N GLU A 103 4.08 4.28 3.88
CA GLU A 103 3.63 3.70 2.60
C GLU A 103 2.11 3.80 2.46
N GLU A 104 1.35 3.39 3.47
CA GLU A 104 -0.11 3.49 3.49
C GLU A 104 -0.61 4.93 3.33
N GLU A 105 -0.02 5.89 4.05
CA GLU A 105 -0.37 7.31 3.91
C GLU A 105 -0.10 7.82 2.48
N MET A 106 1.01 7.36 1.89
CA MET A 106 1.41 7.73 0.54
C MET A 106 0.52 7.10 -0.53
N VAL A 107 0.12 5.83 -0.38
CA VAL A 107 -0.90 5.18 -1.23
C VAL A 107 -2.19 5.99 -1.16
N ALA A 108 -2.67 6.31 0.05
CA ALA A 108 -3.92 7.04 0.23
C ALA A 108 -3.89 8.45 -0.39
N LYS A 109 -2.79 9.20 -0.20
CA LYS A 109 -2.61 10.52 -0.83
C LYS A 109 -2.54 10.42 -2.35
N THR A 110 -1.80 9.44 -2.86
CA THR A 110 -1.66 9.19 -4.30
C THR A 110 -3.03 8.83 -4.89
N TYR A 111 -3.77 7.95 -4.23
CA TYR A 111 -5.12 7.57 -4.62
C TYR A 111 -6.05 8.79 -4.69
N ARG A 112 -6.05 9.67 -3.69
CA ARG A 112 -6.89 10.89 -3.72
C ARG A 112 -6.57 11.80 -4.91
N LYS A 113 -5.29 11.93 -5.27
CA LYS A 113 -4.88 12.72 -6.45
C LYS A 113 -5.31 12.05 -7.75
N ILE A 114 -5.09 10.74 -7.84
CA ILE A 114 -5.29 9.97 -9.05
C ILE A 114 -6.78 9.70 -9.30
N SER A 115 -7.59 9.44 -8.28
CA SER A 115 -9.02 9.10 -8.39
C SER A 115 -9.86 10.07 -9.24
N ASN A 116 -9.45 11.33 -9.38
CA ASN A 116 -10.14 12.34 -10.19
C ASN A 116 -9.52 12.55 -11.59
N GLU A 117 -8.47 11.81 -11.93
CA GLU A 117 -7.79 11.93 -13.21
C GLU A 117 -8.60 11.28 -14.34
N ARG A 118 -8.71 12.01 -15.45
CA ARG A 118 -9.56 11.58 -16.56
C ARG A 118 -9.04 10.34 -17.27
N TRP A 119 -7.74 10.06 -17.23
CA TRP A 119 -7.17 8.87 -17.88
C TRP A 119 -7.55 7.56 -17.19
N ILE A 120 -8.10 7.59 -15.98
CA ILE A 120 -8.67 6.40 -15.31
C ILE A 120 -10.08 6.11 -15.83
N HIS A 121 -10.87 7.16 -16.00
CA HIS A 121 -12.29 7.04 -16.34
C HIS A 121 -12.54 7.05 -17.85
N GLU A 122 -11.61 7.62 -18.63
CA GLU A 122 -11.74 7.81 -20.07
C GLU A 122 -10.60 7.10 -20.82
N ALA A 123 -10.87 5.91 -21.37
CA ALA A 123 -9.88 5.16 -22.15
C ALA A 123 -9.31 5.95 -23.34
N ARG A 124 -10.09 6.86 -23.93
CA ARG A 124 -9.60 7.73 -25.01
C ARG A 124 -8.44 8.62 -24.56
N ILE A 125 -8.41 9.01 -23.29
CA ILE A 125 -7.34 9.83 -22.73
C ILE A 125 -6.16 8.94 -22.36
N MET A 126 -6.39 7.74 -21.79
CA MET A 126 -5.34 6.76 -21.58
C MET A 126 -4.62 6.40 -22.89
N HIS A 127 -5.35 6.16 -23.98
CA HIS A 127 -4.77 5.89 -25.29
C HIS A 127 -3.90 7.04 -25.79
N LYS A 128 -4.28 8.30 -25.56
CA LYS A 128 -3.43 9.43 -25.89
C LYS A 128 -2.10 9.39 -25.12
N HIS A 129 -2.12 9.00 -23.84
CA HIS A 129 -0.89 8.83 -23.08
C HIS A 129 -0.02 7.68 -23.59
N MET A 130 -0.64 6.58 -24.01
CA MET A 130 0.07 5.47 -24.65
C MET A 130 0.69 5.90 -26.00
N ASP A 131 -0.08 6.56 -26.86
CA ASP A 131 0.39 7.07 -28.15
C ASP A 131 1.55 8.06 -27.97
N LEU A 132 1.42 8.99 -27.02
CA LEU A 132 2.49 9.94 -26.67
C LEU A 132 3.76 9.22 -26.22
N TYR A 133 3.64 8.19 -25.38
CA TYR A 133 4.82 7.44 -24.94
C TYR A 133 5.48 6.65 -26.07
N LEU A 134 4.71 6.09 -26.99
CA LEU A 134 5.29 5.47 -28.19
C LEU A 134 6.01 6.48 -29.07
N ILE A 135 5.46 7.70 -29.21
CA ILE A 135 6.13 8.79 -29.93
C ILE A 135 7.45 9.15 -29.21
N ASP A 136 7.44 9.32 -27.89
CA ASP A 136 8.65 9.60 -27.11
C ASP A 136 9.74 8.52 -27.33
N LEU A 137 9.36 7.24 -27.35
CA LEU A 137 10.30 6.13 -27.60
C LEU A 137 10.85 6.15 -29.04
N LEU A 138 10.00 6.46 -30.03
CA LEU A 138 10.42 6.60 -31.42
C LEU A 138 11.38 7.78 -31.61
N GLU A 139 11.09 8.92 -30.98
CA GLU A 139 11.97 10.10 -30.98
C GLU A 139 13.31 9.80 -30.29
N ALA A 140 13.30 8.97 -29.25
CA ALA A 140 14.50 8.49 -28.57
C ALA A 140 15.22 7.33 -29.31
N ASN A 141 14.75 6.94 -30.50
CA ASN A 141 15.27 5.83 -31.31
C ASN A 141 15.29 4.46 -30.57
N GLN A 142 14.35 4.25 -29.67
CA GLN A 142 14.18 2.99 -28.91
C GLN A 142 13.23 2.02 -29.65
N ILE A 143 13.57 1.71 -30.91
CA ILE A 143 12.71 0.93 -31.81
C ILE A 143 12.44 -0.48 -31.27
N ASP A 144 13.45 -1.14 -30.70
CA ASP A 144 13.29 -2.50 -30.14
C ASP A 144 12.24 -2.52 -29.01
N GLN A 145 12.24 -1.51 -28.15
CA GLN A 145 11.28 -1.39 -27.05
C GLN A 145 9.86 -1.10 -27.55
N VAL A 146 9.72 -0.37 -28.65
CA VAL A 146 8.42 -0.17 -29.31
C VAL A 146 7.88 -1.49 -29.87
N LEU A 147 8.74 -2.31 -30.49
CA LEU A 147 8.36 -3.63 -31.00
C LEU A 147 7.96 -4.57 -29.86
N ASP A 148 8.72 -4.60 -28.77
CA ASP A 148 8.40 -5.37 -27.57
C ASP A 148 7.02 -5.00 -27.00
N TYR A 149 6.68 -3.70 -26.96
CA TYR A 149 5.38 -3.22 -26.48
C TYR A 149 4.22 -3.46 -27.45
N ILE A 150 4.50 -3.59 -28.75
CA ILE A 150 3.51 -4.03 -29.74
C ILE A 150 3.20 -5.53 -29.56
N ASP A 151 4.23 -6.33 -29.28
CA ASP A 151 4.12 -7.76 -29.06
C ASP A 151 3.52 -8.10 -27.68
N ASP A 152 3.72 -7.26 -26.66
CA ASP A 152 3.08 -7.34 -25.34
C ASP A 152 2.36 -6.03 -24.92
N PRO A 153 1.12 -5.84 -25.38
CA PRO A 153 0.30 -4.68 -25.06
C PRO A 153 -0.07 -4.57 -23.57
N LYS A 154 -0.13 -5.69 -22.84
CA LYS A 154 -0.48 -5.70 -21.41
C LYS A 154 0.66 -5.11 -20.59
N THR A 155 1.89 -5.52 -20.89
CA THR A 155 3.09 -4.95 -20.29
C THR A 155 3.23 -3.46 -20.65
N PHE A 156 2.92 -3.10 -21.91
CA PHE A 156 2.93 -1.71 -22.34
C PHE A 156 1.94 -0.83 -21.55
N TYR A 157 0.68 -1.24 -21.46
CA TYR A 157 -0.33 -0.55 -20.67
C TYR A 157 0.12 -0.38 -19.21
N THR A 158 0.63 -1.46 -18.60
CA THR A 158 1.12 -1.45 -17.22
C THR A 158 2.28 -0.45 -17.04
N CYS A 159 3.18 -0.36 -18.02
CA CYS A 159 4.29 0.59 -18.00
C CYS A 159 3.79 2.05 -18.02
N VAL A 160 2.88 2.38 -18.93
CA VAL A 160 2.30 3.73 -19.05
C VAL A 160 1.53 4.09 -17.79
N LEU A 161 0.71 3.17 -17.27
CA LEU A 161 -0.04 3.37 -16.04
C LEU A 161 0.90 3.66 -14.85
N ARG A 162 1.97 2.88 -14.68
CA ARG A 162 3.00 3.11 -13.65
C ARG A 162 3.63 4.50 -13.77
N ARG A 163 3.96 4.93 -14.99
CA ARG A 163 4.53 6.26 -15.24
C ARG A 163 3.55 7.38 -14.89
N LEU A 164 2.27 7.24 -15.25
CA LEU A 164 1.23 8.21 -14.90
C LEU A 164 0.99 8.29 -13.39
N ILE A 165 1.00 7.15 -12.70
CA ILE A 165 0.94 7.09 -11.24
C ILE A 165 2.14 7.80 -10.63
N ALA A 166 3.35 7.51 -11.10
CA ALA A 166 4.59 8.12 -10.60
C ALA A 166 4.57 9.65 -10.66
N LEU A 167 3.99 10.23 -11.72
CA LEU A 167 3.82 11.69 -11.84
C LEU A 167 2.90 12.31 -10.78
N LYS A 168 2.07 11.51 -10.12
CA LYS A 168 1.09 11.95 -9.12
C LYS A 168 1.51 11.60 -7.69
N VAL A 169 2.46 10.68 -7.52
CA VAL A 169 3.06 10.35 -6.22
C VAL A 169 3.61 11.63 -5.59
N PRO A 170 3.12 12.04 -4.41
CA PRO A 170 3.65 13.21 -3.71
C PRO A 170 5.15 13.09 -3.45
N ASN A 171 5.82 14.24 -3.31
CA ASN A 171 7.27 14.26 -3.17
C ASN A 171 7.71 13.62 -1.84
N VAL A 172 8.31 12.43 -1.93
CA VAL A 172 8.77 11.63 -0.79
C VAL A 172 10.02 12.24 -0.17
N ALA A 173 10.97 12.66 -1.02
CA ALA A 173 12.24 13.22 -0.62
C ALA A 173 12.14 14.75 -0.43
N ASN A 174 13.13 15.33 0.24
CA ASN A 174 13.22 16.79 0.29
C ASN A 174 13.55 17.32 -1.11
N ASP A 175 12.73 18.25 -1.61
CA ASP A 175 13.07 19.03 -2.79
C ASP A 175 13.63 20.39 -2.34
N VAL A 176 14.40 21.04 -3.20
CA VAL A 176 15.08 22.33 -2.99
C VAL A 176 14.12 23.41 -2.46
N SER A 177 12.82 23.26 -2.71
CA SER A 177 11.79 24.23 -2.37
C SER A 177 10.82 23.81 -1.25
N ASN A 178 10.75 22.53 -0.86
CA ASN A 178 9.72 22.03 0.06
C ASN A 178 10.20 20.85 0.92
N GLU A 179 9.71 20.81 2.17
CA GLU A 179 9.86 19.65 3.06
C GLU A 179 9.20 18.41 2.44
N GLY A 180 9.97 17.34 2.27
CA GLY A 180 9.47 16.07 1.74
C GLY A 180 8.46 15.42 2.68
N GLU A 181 7.57 14.59 2.13
CA GLU A 181 6.52 13.94 2.92
C GLU A 181 7.09 13.03 4.01
N TRP A 182 8.26 12.40 3.79
CA TRP A 182 8.92 11.61 4.84
C TRP A 182 9.39 12.45 6.02
N THR A 183 10.00 13.61 5.75
CA THR A 183 10.44 14.54 6.80
C THR A 183 9.23 15.06 7.60
N ARG A 184 8.15 15.38 6.90
CA ARG A 184 6.88 15.76 7.52
C ARG A 184 6.30 14.65 8.38
N PHE A 185 6.28 13.41 7.89
CA PHE A 185 5.82 12.23 8.63
C PHE A 185 6.63 12.04 9.91
N LYS A 186 7.97 12.01 9.83
CA LYS A 186 8.87 11.92 10.99
C LYS A 186 8.53 13.00 12.03
N ARG A 187 8.38 14.25 11.60
CA ARG A 187 8.03 15.37 12.50
C ARG A 187 6.68 15.17 13.19
N GLN A 188 5.67 14.67 12.48
CA GLN A 188 4.36 14.39 13.07
C GLN A 188 4.42 13.25 14.09
N VAL A 189 5.20 12.18 13.80
CA VAL A 189 5.45 11.09 14.77
C VAL A 189 6.14 11.63 16.01
N LYS A 190 7.19 12.43 15.88
CA LYS A 190 7.89 13.03 17.03
C LYS A 190 6.99 13.94 17.87
N ASP A 191 6.11 14.72 17.23
CA ASP A 191 5.13 15.55 17.93
C ASP A 191 4.10 14.70 18.69
N ALA A 192 3.66 13.57 18.12
CA ALA A 192 2.80 12.61 18.81
C ALA A 192 3.51 12.00 20.03
N VAL A 193 4.76 11.54 19.87
CA VAL A 193 5.60 11.01 20.96
C VAL A 193 5.74 12.03 22.08
N LYS A 194 6.10 13.27 21.75
CA LYS A 194 6.24 14.35 22.74
C LYS A 194 4.95 14.63 23.49
N LYS A 195 3.82 14.69 22.79
CA LYS A 195 2.50 14.91 23.40
C LYS A 195 2.08 13.75 24.31
N ALA A 196 2.37 12.52 23.93
CA ALA A 196 2.12 11.35 24.76
C ALA A 196 3.01 11.33 26.01
N ALA A 197 4.29 11.66 25.85
CA ALA A 197 5.22 11.76 26.96
C ALA A 197 4.78 12.83 27.97
N LEU A 198 4.37 14.01 27.50
CA LEU A 198 3.85 15.08 28.36
C LEU A 198 2.56 14.69 29.09
N ALA A 199 1.66 13.94 28.45
CA ALA A 199 0.41 13.50 29.07
C ALA A 199 0.63 12.63 30.31
N THR A 200 1.78 11.93 30.40
CA THR A 200 2.13 11.18 31.60
C THR A 200 2.29 12.11 32.81
N LEU A 201 2.81 13.34 32.63
CA LEU A 201 3.02 14.36 33.66
C LEU A 201 1.73 14.90 34.28
N ASP A 202 0.64 14.91 33.53
CA ASP A 202 -0.63 15.48 33.96
C ASP A 202 -1.48 14.49 34.78
N GLY A 203 -1.22 13.18 34.67
CA GLY A 203 -1.94 12.13 35.39
C GLY A 203 -1.59 12.07 36.88
N THR A 204 -2.60 12.04 37.75
CA THR A 204 -2.48 11.71 39.19
C THR A 204 -2.36 10.21 39.45
N ASN A 205 -2.61 9.37 38.45
CA ASN A 205 -2.62 7.91 38.58
C ASN A 205 -1.25 7.31 38.22
N LYS A 206 -0.86 6.28 38.99
CA LYS A 206 0.36 5.48 38.80
C LYS A 206 0.15 4.45 37.68
N GLU A 207 0.06 4.95 36.44
CA GLU A 207 -0.09 4.14 35.22
C GLU A 207 0.62 4.80 34.03
N PHE A 208 1.89 5.19 34.21
CA PHE A 208 2.67 5.97 33.24
C PHE A 208 2.79 5.27 31.88
N ALA A 209 3.09 3.97 31.88
CA ALA A 209 3.24 3.17 30.68
C ALA A 209 1.92 3.08 29.88
N GLN A 210 0.82 2.76 30.56
CA GLN A 210 -0.50 2.67 29.93
C GLN A 210 -0.97 4.03 29.38
N THR A 211 -0.82 5.08 30.20
CA THR A 211 -1.18 6.46 29.80
C THR A 211 -0.39 6.91 28.56
N PHE A 212 0.90 6.57 28.50
CA PHE A 212 1.76 6.90 27.35
C PHE A 212 1.27 6.20 26.08
N VAL A 213 1.05 4.88 26.14
CA VAL A 213 0.62 4.08 24.99
C VAL A 213 -0.76 4.49 24.49
N ASP A 214 -1.73 4.66 25.40
CA ASP A 214 -3.07 5.10 25.03
C ASP A 214 -3.03 6.48 24.36
N LYS A 215 -2.20 7.40 24.87
CA LYS A 215 -2.10 8.72 24.25
C LYS A 215 -1.40 8.70 22.91
N LEU A 216 -0.40 7.85 22.72
CA LEU A 216 0.23 7.61 21.43
C LEU A 216 -0.78 7.07 20.42
N ARG A 217 -1.55 6.04 20.81
CA ARG A 217 -2.61 5.46 19.99
C ARG A 217 -3.62 6.52 19.55
N ASP A 218 -4.15 7.32 20.48
CA ASP A 218 -5.08 8.41 20.17
C ASP A 218 -4.47 9.40 19.15
N LYS A 219 -3.18 9.72 19.30
CA LYS A 219 -2.49 10.65 18.38
C LYS A 219 -2.23 10.05 17.01
N PHE A 220 -2.08 8.74 16.92
CA PHE A 220 -1.97 8.05 15.65
C PHE A 220 -3.31 7.90 14.94
N SER A 221 -4.41 7.62 15.65
CA SER A 221 -5.76 7.49 15.08
C SER A 221 -6.39 8.84 14.71
N ASP A 222 -6.41 9.81 15.64
CA ASP A 222 -7.21 11.04 15.51
C ASP A 222 -6.36 12.29 15.24
N GLY A 223 -5.04 12.12 15.17
CA GLY A 223 -4.10 13.22 14.94
C GLY A 223 -3.90 13.58 13.46
N LEU A 224 -2.76 14.19 13.17
CA LEU A 224 -2.37 14.56 11.80
C LEU A 224 -1.93 13.36 10.95
N LEU A 225 -1.66 12.19 11.58
CA LEU A 225 -1.18 10.98 10.93
C LEU A 225 -2.31 10.08 10.44
N GLN A 226 -3.41 9.97 11.20
CA GLN A 226 -4.56 9.10 10.88
C GLN A 226 -4.14 7.71 10.38
N SER A 227 -3.18 7.09 11.08
CA SER A 227 -2.56 5.83 10.66
C SER A 227 -3.13 4.66 11.46
N ASP A 228 -3.84 3.78 10.76
CA ASP A 228 -4.38 2.55 11.32
C ASP A 228 -3.26 1.58 11.69
N ALA A 229 -2.20 1.49 10.88
CA ALA A 229 -1.02 0.67 11.19
C ALA A 229 -0.34 1.10 12.50
N LEU A 230 -0.06 2.40 12.68
CA LEU A 230 0.54 2.91 13.91
C LEU A 230 -0.39 2.73 15.11
N SER A 231 -1.66 3.10 14.99
CA SER A 231 -2.59 2.96 16.13
C SER A 231 -2.82 1.50 16.55
N SER A 232 -2.90 0.58 15.58
CA SER A 232 -3.03 -0.85 15.85
C SER A 232 -1.76 -1.42 16.52
N ALA A 233 -0.58 -1.02 16.06
CA ALA A 233 0.70 -1.48 16.64
C ALA A 233 0.85 -1.06 18.11
N PHE A 234 0.28 0.09 18.48
CA PHE A 234 0.29 0.62 19.85
C PHE A 234 -0.97 0.25 20.64
N SER A 235 -1.75 -0.75 20.21
CA SER A 235 -2.83 -1.34 21.01
C SER A 235 -2.28 -2.39 21.99
N ILE A 236 -1.39 -1.94 22.88
CA ILE A 236 -0.66 -2.79 23.82
C ILE A 236 -1.22 -2.61 25.22
N ASP A 237 -1.53 -3.73 25.89
CA ASP A 237 -1.87 -3.75 27.31
C ASP A 237 -0.57 -3.74 28.13
N CYS A 238 -0.36 -2.66 28.89
CA CYS A 238 0.82 -2.48 29.73
C CYS A 238 0.60 -2.90 31.18
N SER A 239 -0.59 -3.41 31.53
CA SER A 239 -0.93 -3.81 32.89
C SER A 239 -0.08 -5.00 33.37
N GLY A 240 0.28 -5.01 34.66
CA GLY A 240 1.18 -6.00 35.27
C GLY A 240 2.66 -5.84 34.90
N GLU A 241 3.01 -5.96 33.62
CA GLU A 241 4.42 -6.06 33.19
C GLU A 241 5.24 -4.80 33.45
N TYR A 242 4.61 -3.64 33.30
CA TYR A 242 5.24 -2.32 33.38
C TYR A 242 4.80 -1.47 34.59
N GLU A 243 4.02 -2.01 35.53
CA GLU A 243 3.60 -1.30 36.77
C GLU A 243 4.78 -0.78 37.60
N LYS A 244 5.96 -1.38 37.44
CA LYS A 244 7.17 -0.92 38.12
C LYS A 244 7.71 0.41 37.58
N CYS A 245 7.32 0.81 36.37
CA CYS A 245 7.64 2.13 35.81
C CYS A 245 7.05 3.26 36.67
N ASP A 246 5.95 3.01 37.37
CA ASP A 246 5.28 4.01 38.22
C ASP A 246 6.04 4.32 39.52
N ASN A 247 7.08 3.54 39.82
CA ASN A 247 7.97 3.78 40.94
C ASN A 247 9.22 4.58 40.54
N GLU A 248 9.40 4.87 39.25
CA GLU A 248 10.52 5.65 38.74
C GLU A 248 10.19 7.15 38.69
N ASP A 249 11.23 7.98 38.55
CA ASP A 249 11.05 9.44 38.43
C ASP A 249 10.28 9.76 37.15
N LYS A 250 9.19 10.52 37.32
CA LYS A 250 8.24 10.84 36.25
C LYS A 250 8.87 11.58 35.08
N LYS A 251 9.81 12.48 35.37
CA LYS A 251 10.50 13.27 34.36
C LYS A 251 11.50 12.39 33.60
N LYS A 252 12.22 11.53 34.33
CA LYS A 252 13.13 10.56 33.73
C LYS A 252 12.39 9.59 32.79
N PHE A 253 11.22 9.08 33.20
CA PHE A 253 10.38 8.22 32.35
C PHE A 253 10.03 8.90 31.02
N GLN A 254 9.61 10.17 31.07
CA GLN A 254 9.31 10.97 29.88
C GLN A 254 10.54 11.14 28.99
N GLU A 255 11.67 11.56 29.57
CA GLU A 255 12.92 11.82 28.84
C GLU A 255 13.42 10.53 28.13
N ASP A 256 13.36 9.39 28.82
CA ASP A 256 13.76 8.09 28.26
C ASP A 256 12.84 7.66 27.11
N CYS A 257 11.52 7.81 27.25
CA CYS A 257 10.56 7.47 26.19
C CYS A 257 10.70 8.39 24.98
N GLU A 258 10.76 9.71 25.20
CA GLU A 258 10.89 10.69 24.12
C GLU A 258 12.20 10.48 23.36
N LYS A 259 13.31 10.25 24.06
CA LYS A 259 14.62 10.02 23.44
C LYS A 259 14.62 8.75 22.59
N GLU A 260 14.26 7.60 23.16
CA GLU A 260 14.37 6.31 22.46
C GLU A 260 13.47 6.25 21.22
N LEU A 261 12.23 6.74 21.30
CA LEU A 261 11.34 6.74 20.13
C LEU A 261 11.77 7.76 19.06
N ASN A 262 12.31 8.92 19.46
CA ASN A 262 12.83 9.90 18.51
C ASN A 262 14.10 9.40 17.79
N GLU A 263 14.96 8.65 18.49
CA GLU A 263 16.10 7.98 17.87
C GLU A 263 15.65 6.85 16.94
N ALA A 264 14.65 6.05 17.36
CA ALA A 264 14.08 4.97 16.57
C ALA A 264 13.54 5.46 15.23
N ILE A 265 12.71 6.52 15.23
CA ILE A 265 12.15 7.08 13.99
C ILE A 265 13.22 7.71 13.11
N GLU A 266 14.28 8.29 13.68
CA GLU A 266 15.36 8.85 12.87
C GLU A 266 16.17 7.78 12.13
N ASN A 267 16.41 6.65 12.81
CA ASN A 267 17.14 5.52 12.27
C ASN A 267 16.34 4.70 11.25
N VAL A 268 15.04 4.96 11.08
CA VAL A 268 14.28 4.39 9.96
C VAL A 268 14.80 5.02 8.67
N ASN A 269 15.50 4.21 7.87
CA ASN A 269 16.02 4.61 6.57
C ASN A 269 14.88 5.05 5.65
N SER A 270 15.03 6.21 5.00
CA SER A 270 14.15 6.58 3.89
C SER A 270 14.54 5.83 2.63
N LEU A 271 13.56 5.59 1.76
CA LEU A 271 13.87 5.39 0.35
C LEU A 271 14.48 6.67 -0.22
N ASN A 272 15.70 6.55 -0.75
CA ASN A 272 16.43 7.68 -1.33
C ASN A 272 15.99 8.03 -2.76
N ASP A 273 15.04 7.29 -3.32
CA ASP A 273 14.61 7.45 -4.70
C ASP A 273 13.08 7.54 -4.82
N HIS A 274 12.61 8.70 -5.30
CA HIS A 274 11.21 8.94 -5.63
C HIS A 274 10.71 7.98 -6.73
N GLU A 275 11.57 7.66 -7.69
CA GLU A 275 11.21 6.78 -8.81
C GLU A 275 11.08 5.31 -8.36
N GLY A 276 11.98 4.85 -7.49
CA GLY A 276 11.90 3.55 -6.82
C GLY A 276 10.61 3.40 -6.01
N PHE A 277 10.30 4.39 -5.17
CA PHE A 277 9.07 4.38 -4.37
C PHE A 277 7.80 4.41 -5.23
N ALA A 278 7.79 5.21 -6.29
CA ALA A 278 6.66 5.26 -7.21
C ALA A 278 6.43 3.91 -7.91
N LYS A 279 7.49 3.16 -8.21
CA LYS A 279 7.40 1.80 -8.76
C LYS A 279 6.85 0.80 -7.74
N GLU A 280 7.16 0.94 -6.46
CA GLU A 280 6.64 0.09 -5.37
C GLU A 280 5.18 0.39 -5.03
N LEU A 281 4.79 1.67 -5.00
CA LEU A 281 3.40 2.09 -4.79
C LEU A 281 2.47 1.71 -5.95
N SER A 282 3.00 1.57 -7.17
CA SER A 282 2.15 1.35 -8.35
C SER A 282 1.41 0.01 -8.30
N PRO A 283 2.03 -1.14 -7.99
CA PRO A 283 1.33 -2.40 -7.73
C PRO A 283 0.30 -2.33 -6.58
N GLU A 284 0.66 -1.76 -5.44
CA GLU A 284 -0.24 -1.67 -4.28
C GLU A 284 -1.45 -0.77 -4.55
N TYR A 285 -1.24 0.32 -5.30
CA TYR A 285 -2.32 1.17 -5.78
C TYR A 285 -3.28 0.40 -6.70
N VAL A 286 -2.76 -0.35 -7.68
CA VAL A 286 -3.59 -1.15 -8.59
C VAL A 286 -4.44 -2.16 -7.83
N GLN A 287 -3.90 -2.76 -6.76
CA GLN A 287 -4.67 -3.63 -5.86
C GLN A 287 -5.74 -2.87 -5.07
N SER A 288 -5.41 -1.69 -4.51
CA SER A 288 -6.35 -0.85 -3.75
C SER A 288 -7.48 -0.26 -4.62
N THR A 289 -7.24 0.04 -5.89
CA THR A 289 -8.29 0.44 -6.82
C THR A 289 -9.28 -0.69 -7.10
N ASN A 290 -8.79 -1.92 -7.24
CA ASN A 290 -9.65 -3.07 -7.52
C ASN A 290 -10.56 -3.41 -6.32
N SER A 291 -10.06 -3.29 -5.09
CA SER A 291 -10.86 -3.51 -3.87
C SER A 291 -11.88 -2.40 -3.57
N HIS A 292 -11.63 -1.16 -4.01
CA HIS A 292 -12.58 -0.06 -3.88
C HIS A 292 -13.65 -0.04 -4.98
N LEU A 293 -13.35 -0.56 -6.18
CA LEU A 293 -14.36 -0.76 -7.23
C LEU A 293 -15.39 -1.83 -6.82
N ASP A 294 -14.97 -2.85 -6.05
CA ASP A 294 -15.85 -3.87 -5.46
C ASP A 294 -16.82 -3.33 -4.38
N ASN A 295 -16.47 -2.22 -3.72
CA ASN A 295 -17.28 -1.66 -2.61
C ASN A 295 -18.03 -0.38 -2.97
N GLY A 296 -17.91 0.14 -4.20
CA GLY A 296 -18.38 1.48 -4.56
C GLY A 296 -19.11 1.61 -5.90
N ALA A 297 -19.23 0.55 -6.69
CA ALA A 297 -19.83 0.65 -8.02
C ALA A 297 -20.78 -0.51 -8.34
N GLU A 298 -21.86 -0.64 -7.56
CA GLU A 298 -23.10 -1.13 -8.15
C GLU A 298 -23.46 -0.19 -9.33
N SER A 299 -23.31 -0.72 -10.54
CA SER A 299 -24.11 -0.41 -11.73
C SER A 299 -23.57 0.51 -12.86
N ARG A 300 -22.35 1.09 -12.89
CA ARG A 300 -22.02 2.03 -14.02
C ARG A 300 -20.65 2.03 -14.69
N VAL A 301 -19.66 1.24 -14.28
CA VAL A 301 -18.29 1.35 -14.87
C VAL A 301 -17.93 0.20 -15.83
N ILE A 302 -18.55 -0.97 -15.68
CA ILE A 302 -18.10 -2.21 -16.34
C ILE A 302 -18.57 -2.34 -17.80
N ASP A 303 -19.62 -1.62 -18.19
CA ASP A 303 -20.15 -1.58 -19.58
C ASP A 303 -19.15 -1.07 -20.63
N THR A 304 -17.98 -0.56 -20.21
CA THR A 304 -17.04 0.04 -21.14
C THR A 304 -15.66 -0.59 -21.18
N HIS A 305 -15.32 -1.55 -20.33
CA HIS A 305 -13.99 -2.16 -20.35
C HIS A 305 -13.90 -3.33 -21.34
N ASP A 306 -14.93 -4.18 -21.39
CA ASP A 306 -14.89 -5.45 -22.12
C ASP A 306 -15.13 -5.30 -23.63
N GLN A 307 -15.94 -4.32 -24.02
CA GLN A 307 -16.22 -4.02 -25.43
C GLN A 307 -15.01 -3.41 -26.16
N ARG A 308 -13.97 -3.00 -25.42
CA ARG A 308 -12.77 -2.33 -25.94
C ARG A 308 -11.61 -3.30 -26.20
N ASP A 309 -11.52 -4.42 -25.50
CA ASP A 309 -10.47 -5.43 -25.74
C ASP A 309 -10.71 -6.22 -27.03
N THR A 310 -11.98 -6.49 -27.36
CA THR A 310 -12.38 -7.17 -28.60
C THR A 310 -12.19 -6.28 -29.84
N ASP A 311 -12.55 -5.00 -29.75
CA ASP A 311 -12.33 -4.03 -30.83
C ASP A 311 -10.84 -3.71 -31.05
N TRP A 312 -10.03 -3.71 -29.98
CA TRP A 312 -8.58 -3.53 -30.08
C TRP A 312 -7.90 -4.74 -30.73
N GLN A 313 -8.25 -5.97 -30.35
CA GLN A 313 -7.74 -7.18 -31.00
C GLN A 313 -8.14 -7.25 -32.47
N LEU A 314 -9.38 -6.92 -32.82
CA LEU A 314 -9.85 -6.91 -34.22
C LEU A 314 -9.21 -5.79 -35.07
N SER A 315 -8.93 -4.64 -34.47
CA SER A 315 -8.23 -3.52 -35.12
C SER A 315 -6.74 -3.83 -35.33
N ALA A 316 -6.05 -4.39 -34.34
CA ALA A 316 -4.66 -4.80 -34.43
C ALA A 316 -4.47 -5.90 -35.49
N HIS A 317 -5.39 -6.87 -35.54
CA HIS A 317 -5.35 -7.96 -36.53
C HIS A 317 -5.62 -7.48 -37.97
N ARG A 318 -6.45 -6.43 -38.18
CA ARG A 318 -6.65 -5.81 -39.50
C ARG A 318 -5.44 -4.99 -39.95
N ARG A 319 -4.79 -4.25 -39.04
CA ARG A 319 -3.57 -3.47 -39.36
C ARG A 319 -2.38 -4.37 -39.67
N ALA A 320 -2.22 -5.49 -38.96
CA ALA A 320 -1.19 -6.49 -39.23
C ALA A 320 -1.35 -7.20 -40.59
N ARG A 321 -2.59 -7.34 -41.11
CA ARG A 321 -2.82 -7.88 -42.47
C ARG A 321 -2.47 -6.88 -43.57
N HIS A 322 -2.69 -5.59 -43.36
CA HIS A 322 -2.33 -4.56 -44.34
C HIS A 322 -0.82 -4.34 -44.47
N LEU A 323 -0.05 -4.56 -43.40
CA LEU A 323 1.41 -4.48 -43.41
C LEU A 323 2.11 -5.73 -43.98
N LYS A 324 1.40 -6.86 -44.14
CA LYS A 324 1.91 -8.08 -44.79
C LYS A 324 1.62 -8.16 -46.29
N MET A 325 0.88 -7.19 -46.84
CA MET A 325 0.52 -7.13 -48.27
C MET A 325 1.13 -5.91 -49.00
N ALA A 326 2.01 -5.15 -48.34
CA ALA A 326 2.84 -4.10 -48.94
C ALA A 326 4.31 -4.55 -48.97
#